data_AF-A0A934P5N2-F1
#
_entry.id   AF-A0A934P5N2-F1
#
_cell.length_a   1.000
_cell.length_b   1.000
_cell.length_c   1.000
_cell.angle_alpha   90.00
_cell.angle_beta   90.00
_cell.angle_gamma   90.00
#
_symmetry.space_group_name_H-M   'P 1'
#
loop_
_entity.id
_entity.type
_entity.pdbx_description
1 polymer ?
#
loop_
_entity_poly.entity_id
_entity_poly.type
_entity_poly.pdbx_seq_one_letter_code
_entity_poly.pdbx_strand_id
1 'polypeptide(L)'
;MPMKTAKDADTRARLFAATEMLLLERGDDVSIRSICAAADANVAAVHYHFGSREALLTALLEDRLAPVWRQPLTGLAETDAPVSAYVDAIVEPFSALAADPIGRCHLRLLGKIALDRDNIEWSSHWFQLHSWVAVLCANQPDLDAKEAGRRWMFAFELVLLHFGTDRVPSAASTNSLRTFVIAGLTAPVQP
;
A
#
# COMPACT_ATOMS: atom_id res chain seq x y z
N MET A 1 -1.41 -15.51 22.73
CA MET A 1 -1.33 -14.05 22.48
C MET A 1 -2.25 -13.37 23.49
N PRO A 2 -1.83 -12.32 24.22
CA PRO A 2 -2.76 -11.61 25.09
C PRO A 2 -3.79 -10.88 24.21
N MET A 3 -5.05 -10.96 24.60
CA MET A 3 -6.17 -10.32 23.92
C MET A 3 -6.03 -8.80 24.10
N LYS A 4 -5.88 -8.06 22.99
CA LYS A 4 -5.75 -6.60 22.98
C LYS A 4 -6.97 -5.98 23.70
N THR A 5 -6.76 -5.14 24.71
CA THR A 5 -7.88 -4.62 25.51
C THR A 5 -8.68 -3.57 24.73
N ALA A 6 -9.96 -3.37 25.07
CA ALA A 6 -10.81 -2.35 24.44
C ALA A 6 -10.18 -0.94 24.52
N LYS A 7 -9.42 -0.66 25.58
CA LYS A 7 -8.69 0.60 25.78
C LYS A 7 -7.50 0.77 24.81
N ASP A 8 -6.83 -0.32 24.45
CA ASP A 8 -5.74 -0.30 23.46
C ASP A 8 -6.29 -0.09 22.04
N ALA A 9 -7.45 -0.68 21.74
CA ALA A 9 -8.14 -0.47 20.47
C ALA A 9 -8.58 1.00 20.31
N ASP A 10 -9.15 1.59 21.36
CA ASP A 10 -9.52 3.00 21.39
C ASP A 10 -8.31 3.93 21.19
N THR A 11 -7.20 3.67 21.90
CA THR A 11 -5.98 4.48 21.78
C THR A 11 -5.40 4.39 20.37
N ARG A 12 -5.38 3.20 19.75
CA ARG A 12 -4.94 3.02 18.36
C ARG A 12 -5.81 3.81 17.38
N ALA A 13 -7.14 3.76 17.54
CA ALA A 13 -8.06 4.49 16.67
C ALA A 13 -7.85 6.01 16.75
N ARG A 14 -7.68 6.55 17.97
CA ARG A 14 -7.37 7.98 18.18
C ARG A 14 -6.05 8.39 17.54
N LEU A 15 -5.00 7.56 17.70
CA LEU A 15 -3.69 7.82 17.08
C LEU A 15 -3.77 7.82 15.55
N PHE A 16 -4.53 6.91 14.95
CA PHE A 16 -4.75 6.90 13.50
C PHE A 16 -5.49 8.15 13.01
N ALA A 17 -6.61 8.49 13.63
CA ALA A 17 -7.38 9.68 13.26
C ALA A 17 -6.55 10.97 13.40
N ALA A 18 -5.79 11.11 14.49
CA ALA A 18 -4.89 12.24 14.70
C ALA A 18 -3.77 12.31 13.65
N THR A 19 -3.23 11.15 13.26
CA THR A 19 -2.19 11.06 12.23
C THR A 19 -2.73 11.48 10.86
N GLU A 20 -3.88 10.95 10.44
CA GLU A 20 -4.54 11.32 9.17
C GLU A 20 -4.82 12.82 9.10
N MET A 21 -5.39 13.40 10.16
CA MET A 21 -5.67 14.83 10.25
C MET A 21 -4.40 15.67 10.11
N LEU A 22 -3.34 15.33 10.86
CA LEU A 22 -2.08 16.08 10.79
C LEU A 22 -1.38 15.94 9.44
N LEU A 23 -1.47 14.77 8.80
CA LEU A 23 -0.92 14.56 7.46
C LEU A 23 -1.65 15.40 6.41
N LEU A 24 -2.97 15.57 6.53
CA LEU A 24 -3.75 16.47 5.65
C LEU A 24 -3.38 17.94 5.85
N GLU A 25 -3.17 18.36 7.10
CA GLU A 25 -2.87 19.75 7.43
C GLU A 25 -1.43 20.16 7.10
N ARG A 26 -0.46 19.26 7.33
CA ARG A 26 0.97 19.59 7.38
C ARG A 26 1.82 18.77 6.41
N GLY A 27 1.22 17.86 5.65
CA GLY A 27 1.95 16.93 4.81
C GLY A 27 2.78 15.96 5.66
N ASP A 28 4.00 15.66 5.23
CA ASP A 28 4.84 14.64 5.88
C ASP A 28 5.55 15.09 7.16
N ASP A 29 5.54 16.39 7.46
CA ASP A 29 6.24 16.98 8.61
C ASP A 29 5.45 16.83 9.91
N VAL A 30 5.08 15.58 10.23
CA VAL A 30 4.28 15.23 11.40
C VAL A 30 5.15 14.49 12.41
N SER A 31 5.35 15.04 13.60
CA SER A 31 6.11 14.38 14.66
C SER A 31 5.24 13.44 15.50
N ILE A 32 5.87 12.43 16.14
CA ILE A 32 5.18 11.59 17.13
C ILE A 32 4.57 12.42 18.27
N ARG A 33 5.27 13.47 18.70
CA ARG A 33 4.79 14.36 19.77
C ARG A 33 3.52 15.09 19.36
N SER A 34 3.45 15.62 18.14
CA SER A 34 2.24 16.27 17.63
C SER A 34 1.08 15.28 17.47
N ILE A 35 1.35 14.05 17.02
CA ILE A 35 0.32 13.00 16.93
C ILE A 35 -0.23 12.67 18.31
N CYS A 36 0.64 12.44 19.28
CA CYS A 36 0.26 12.11 20.65
C CYS A 36 -0.57 13.23 21.29
N ALA A 37 -0.16 14.49 21.10
CA ALA A 37 -0.88 15.65 21.60
C ALA A 37 -2.28 15.76 20.98
N ALA A 38 -2.40 15.59 19.65
CA ALA A 38 -3.68 15.62 18.95
C ALA A 38 -4.59 14.43 19.28
N ALA A 39 -4.01 13.28 19.61
CA ALA A 39 -4.75 12.06 19.97
C ALA A 39 -5.15 12.01 21.45
N ASP A 40 -4.70 12.96 22.30
CA ASP A 40 -4.75 12.85 23.77
C ASP A 40 -4.16 11.51 24.27
N ALA A 41 -2.95 11.22 23.80
CA ALA A 41 -2.22 9.99 24.10
C ALA A 41 -0.84 10.30 24.65
N ASN A 42 -0.33 9.41 25.51
CA ASN A 42 1.06 9.49 25.97
C ASN A 42 2.01 8.99 24.86
N VAL A 43 3.16 9.64 24.67
CA VAL A 43 4.24 9.18 23.77
C VAL A 43 4.64 7.74 24.04
N ALA A 44 4.62 7.31 25.31
CA ALA A 44 4.85 5.91 25.68
C ALA A 44 3.87 4.93 25.02
N ALA A 45 2.62 5.35 24.75
CA ALA A 45 1.63 4.53 24.06
C ALA A 45 2.02 4.26 22.60
N VAL A 46 2.65 5.23 21.91
CA VAL A 46 3.14 5.01 20.54
C VAL A 46 4.27 3.99 20.52
N HIS A 47 5.25 4.12 21.43
CA HIS A 47 6.33 3.14 21.52
C HIS A 47 5.82 1.74 21.91
N TYR A 48 4.81 1.67 22.79
CA TYR A 48 4.21 0.40 23.18
C TYR A 48 3.40 -0.27 22.05
N HIS A 49 2.59 0.50 21.31
CA HIS A 49 1.70 -0.05 20.28
C HIS A 49 2.35 -0.24 18.90
N PHE A 50 3.36 0.57 18.57
CA PHE A 50 3.94 0.62 17.23
C PHE A 50 5.48 0.56 17.24
N GLY A 51 6.13 0.99 18.31
CA GLY A 51 7.60 1.00 18.42
C GLY A 51 8.24 2.24 17.81
N SER A 52 7.89 2.60 16.56
CA SER A 52 8.43 3.78 15.86
C SER A 52 7.34 4.60 15.14
N ARG A 53 7.74 5.75 14.59
CA ARG A 53 6.88 6.57 13.74
C ARG A 53 6.56 5.86 12.44
N GLU A 54 7.57 5.25 11.84
CA GLU A 54 7.47 4.54 10.57
C GLU A 54 6.51 3.36 10.74
N ALA A 55 6.63 2.59 11.83
CA ALA A 55 5.72 1.51 12.14
C ALA A 55 4.28 1.99 12.42
N LEU A 56 4.09 3.16 13.04
CA LEU A 56 2.77 3.78 13.18
C LEU A 56 2.15 4.12 11.81
N LEU A 57 2.94 4.71 10.90
CA LEU A 57 2.49 5.10 9.57
C LEU A 57 2.21 3.88 8.69
N THR A 58 3.08 2.87 8.70
CA THR A 58 2.84 1.58 8.03
C THR A 58 1.56 0.93 8.55
N ALA A 59 1.40 0.85 9.88
CA ALA A 59 0.22 0.24 10.48
C ALA A 59 -1.08 1.02 10.15
N LEU A 60 -1.01 2.35 10.03
CA LEU A 60 -2.12 3.18 9.56
C LEU A 60 -2.47 2.83 8.11
N LEU A 61 -1.49 2.81 7.21
CA LEU A 61 -1.72 2.49 5.81
C LEU A 61 -2.31 1.09 5.63
N GLU A 62 -1.81 0.08 6.35
CA GLU A 62 -2.38 -1.26 6.27
C GLU A 62 -3.82 -1.31 6.77
N ASP A 63 -4.12 -0.62 7.86
CA ASP A 63 -5.47 -0.56 8.43
C ASP A 63 -6.48 0.05 7.44
N ARG A 64 -6.07 1.13 6.74
CA ARG A 64 -6.93 1.84 5.79
C ARG A 64 -7.01 1.19 4.42
N LEU A 65 -5.87 0.69 3.91
CA LEU A 65 -5.74 0.29 2.52
C LEU A 65 -5.83 -1.23 2.30
N ALA A 66 -5.41 -2.07 3.25
CA ALA A 66 -5.54 -3.52 3.07
C ALA A 66 -6.99 -3.98 2.78
N PRO A 67 -8.04 -3.43 3.43
CA PRO A 67 -9.42 -3.79 3.12
C PRO A 67 -9.82 -3.51 1.67
N VAL A 68 -9.23 -2.49 1.04
CA VAL A 68 -9.52 -2.06 -0.33
C VAL A 68 -9.18 -3.16 -1.34
N TRP A 69 -8.04 -3.82 -1.15
CA TRP A 69 -7.55 -4.84 -2.08
C TRP A 69 -7.84 -6.27 -1.65
N ARG A 70 -8.18 -6.51 -0.37
CA ARG A 70 -8.32 -7.86 0.19
C ARG A 70 -9.33 -8.71 -0.57
N GLN A 71 -10.57 -8.25 -0.68
CA GLN A 71 -11.63 -9.05 -1.33
C GLN A 71 -11.37 -9.29 -2.82
N PRO A 72 -11.13 -8.28 -3.67
CA PRO A 72 -10.98 -8.51 -5.11
C PRO A 72 -9.78 -9.40 -5.43
N LEU A 73 -8.62 -9.16 -4.79
CA LEU A 73 -7.43 -9.96 -5.08
C LEU A 73 -7.52 -11.40 -4.56
N THR A 74 -8.15 -11.61 -3.38
CA THR A 74 -8.36 -12.97 -2.88
C THR A 74 -9.29 -13.75 -3.81
N GLY A 75 -10.38 -13.12 -4.29
CA GLY A 75 -11.27 -13.76 -5.26
C GLY A 75 -10.58 -14.10 -6.58
N LEU A 76 -9.65 -13.26 -7.05
CA LEU A 76 -8.84 -13.58 -8.25
C LEU A 76 -7.88 -14.74 -7.99
N ALA A 77 -7.24 -14.79 -6.83
CA ALA A 77 -6.28 -15.84 -6.45
C ALA A 77 -6.91 -17.24 -6.33
N GLU A 78 -8.22 -17.31 -6.07
CA GLU A 78 -8.98 -18.55 -6.06
C GLU A 78 -9.35 -19.05 -7.47
N THR A 79 -8.97 -18.31 -8.52
CA THR A 79 -9.27 -18.62 -9.93
C THR A 79 -8.00 -18.60 -10.78
N ASP A 80 -8.08 -19.09 -12.01
CA ASP A 80 -7.00 -18.98 -13.01
C ASP A 80 -7.05 -17.61 -13.72
N ALA A 81 -7.12 -16.53 -12.94
CA ALA A 81 -7.27 -15.19 -13.46
C ALA A 81 -5.99 -14.71 -14.19
N PRO A 82 -6.13 -14.01 -15.33
CA PRO A 82 -4.98 -13.47 -16.04
C PRO A 82 -4.33 -12.32 -15.26
N VAL A 83 -3.03 -12.10 -15.47
CA VAL A 83 -2.27 -10.96 -14.88
C VAL A 83 -2.98 -9.61 -15.07
N SER A 84 -3.65 -9.40 -16.21
CA SER A 84 -4.40 -8.17 -16.46
C SER A 84 -5.51 -7.90 -15.43
N ALA A 85 -6.21 -8.94 -14.95
CA ALA A 85 -7.24 -8.78 -13.93
C ALA A 85 -6.65 -8.34 -12.58
N TYR A 86 -5.45 -8.83 -12.23
CA TYR A 86 -4.73 -8.38 -11.04
C TYR A 86 -4.29 -6.92 -11.16
N VAL A 87 -3.79 -6.51 -12.34
CA VAL A 87 -3.44 -5.11 -12.59
C VAL A 87 -4.68 -4.21 -12.47
N ASP A 88 -5.83 -4.65 -12.97
CA ASP A 88 -7.09 -3.90 -12.84
C ASP A 88 -7.51 -3.75 -11.38
N ALA A 89 -7.45 -4.85 -10.62
CA ALA A 89 -7.75 -4.86 -9.20
C ALA A 89 -6.79 -4.00 -8.37
N ILE A 90 -5.57 -3.73 -8.86
CA ILE A 90 -4.65 -2.75 -8.26
C ILE A 90 -5.04 -1.33 -8.69
N VAL A 91 -5.07 -1.06 -9.99
CA VAL A 91 -5.15 0.30 -10.55
C VAL A 91 -6.49 0.98 -10.24
N GLU A 92 -7.60 0.25 -10.31
CA GLU A 92 -8.95 0.82 -10.12
C GLU A 92 -9.10 1.44 -8.72
N PRO A 93 -8.75 0.76 -7.61
CA PRO A 93 -8.77 1.41 -6.30
C PRO A 93 -7.79 2.56 -6.13
N PHE A 94 -6.62 2.55 -6.77
CA PHE A 94 -5.71 3.69 -6.75
C PHE A 94 -6.36 4.94 -7.37
N SER A 95 -7.10 4.79 -8.47
CA SER A 95 -7.87 5.87 -9.08
C SER A 95 -8.97 6.41 -8.16
N ALA A 96 -9.72 5.52 -7.49
CA ALA A 96 -10.75 5.92 -6.53
C ALA A 96 -10.16 6.68 -5.33
N LEU A 97 -9.06 6.16 -4.76
CA LEU A 97 -8.34 6.81 -3.67
C LEU A 97 -7.75 8.16 -4.11
N ALA A 98 -7.23 8.27 -5.33
CA ALA A 98 -6.68 9.53 -5.83
C ALA A 98 -7.73 10.63 -6.01
N ALA A 99 -9.01 10.29 -6.17
CA ALA A 99 -10.09 11.28 -6.23
C ALA A 99 -10.38 11.93 -4.86
N ASP A 100 -10.13 11.22 -3.76
CA ASP A 100 -10.34 11.67 -2.39
C ASP A 100 -9.09 12.32 -1.76
N PRO A 101 -9.18 13.47 -1.07
CA PRO A 101 -8.01 14.10 -0.45
C PRO A 101 -7.27 13.22 0.58
N ILE A 102 -8.01 12.43 1.39
CA ILE A 102 -7.41 11.51 2.36
C ILE A 102 -6.76 10.35 1.62
N GLY A 103 -7.44 9.80 0.62
CA GLY A 103 -6.89 8.78 -0.26
C GLY A 103 -5.59 9.20 -0.93
N ARG A 104 -5.49 10.42 -1.50
CA ARG A 104 -4.23 10.96 -2.05
C ARG A 104 -3.13 11.03 -1.00
N CYS A 105 -3.45 11.47 0.21
CA CYS A 105 -2.48 11.50 1.29
C CYS A 105 -1.95 10.10 1.63
N HIS A 106 -2.83 9.10 1.68
CA HIS A 106 -2.44 7.70 1.87
C HIS A 106 -1.58 7.16 0.72
N LEU A 107 -1.92 7.46 -0.53
CA LEU A 107 -1.14 7.00 -1.70
C LEU A 107 0.25 7.64 -1.74
N ARG A 108 0.37 8.93 -1.42
CA ARG A 108 1.65 9.63 -1.31
C ARG A 108 2.53 9.03 -0.21
N LEU A 109 1.93 8.79 0.97
CA LEU A 109 2.64 8.15 2.08
C LEU A 109 3.02 6.70 1.76
N LEU A 110 2.14 5.94 1.10
CA LEU A 110 2.42 4.58 0.64
C LEU A 110 3.57 4.57 -0.36
N GLY A 111 3.57 5.45 -1.35
CA GLY A 111 4.67 5.57 -2.30
C GLY A 111 5.99 5.87 -1.61
N LYS A 112 6.01 6.80 -0.66
CA LYS A 112 7.21 7.10 0.13
C LYS A 112 7.71 5.89 0.91
N ILE A 113 6.84 5.24 1.67
CA ILE A 113 7.19 4.11 2.54
C ILE A 113 7.60 2.88 1.72
N ALA A 114 6.86 2.55 0.66
CA ALA A 114 7.15 1.36 -0.16
C ALA A 114 8.38 1.52 -1.07
N LEU A 115 8.73 2.75 -1.47
CA LEU A 115 9.92 3.04 -2.27
C LEU A 115 11.17 3.25 -1.43
N ASP A 116 11.01 3.68 -0.18
CA ASP A 116 12.11 3.76 0.79
C ASP A 116 12.47 2.34 1.22
N ARG A 117 13.64 1.85 0.78
CA ARG A 117 14.00 0.42 0.80
C ARG A 117 14.44 -0.11 2.17
N ASP A 118 14.17 0.64 3.23
CA ASP A 118 14.40 0.16 4.59
C ASP A 118 13.37 -0.91 4.97
N ASN A 119 13.76 -1.83 5.86
CA ASN A 119 13.11 -3.11 6.13
C ASN A 119 11.73 -2.95 6.82
N ILE A 120 10.73 -2.47 6.07
CA ILE A 120 9.35 -2.32 6.52
C ILE A 120 8.66 -3.68 6.43
N GLU A 121 8.24 -4.18 7.59
CA GLU A 121 7.47 -5.41 7.68
C GLU A 121 5.98 -5.12 7.47
N TRP A 122 5.50 -5.38 6.26
CA TRP A 122 4.07 -5.40 5.95
C TRP A 122 3.43 -6.70 6.47
N SER A 123 2.36 -6.57 7.23
CA SER A 123 1.61 -7.70 7.80
C SER A 123 0.55 -8.25 6.85
N SER A 124 0.03 -7.44 5.94
CA SER A 124 -1.01 -7.81 4.98
C SER A 124 -0.44 -8.60 3.80
N HIS A 125 -1.07 -9.73 3.48
CA HIS A 125 -0.65 -10.63 2.39
C HIS A 125 -0.41 -9.91 1.05
N TRP A 126 -1.33 -9.03 0.64
CA TRP A 126 -1.25 -8.32 -0.65
C TRP A 126 -0.28 -7.14 -0.66
N PHE A 127 0.37 -6.84 0.48
CA PHE A 127 1.45 -5.86 0.58
C PHE A 127 2.83 -6.55 0.51
N GLN A 128 2.86 -7.88 0.48
CA GLN A 128 4.10 -8.66 0.44
C GLN A 128 4.42 -9.04 -1.01
N LEU A 129 5.66 -8.76 -1.46
CA LEU A 129 6.09 -9.00 -2.84
C LEU A 129 5.96 -10.47 -3.28
N HIS A 130 6.16 -11.42 -2.36
CA HIS A 130 6.11 -12.85 -2.67
C HIS A 130 4.73 -13.29 -3.20
N SER A 131 3.65 -12.67 -2.74
CA SER A 131 2.28 -12.95 -3.19
C SER A 131 2.13 -12.63 -4.67
N TRP A 132 2.72 -11.52 -5.11
CA TRP A 132 2.71 -11.06 -6.50
C TRP A 132 3.62 -11.90 -7.39
N VAL A 133 4.79 -12.29 -6.88
CA VAL A 133 5.68 -13.24 -7.56
C VAL A 133 4.94 -14.54 -7.88
N ALA A 134 4.21 -15.10 -6.91
CA ALA A 134 3.42 -16.31 -7.10
C ALA A 134 2.36 -16.16 -8.20
N VAL A 135 1.63 -15.03 -8.23
CA VAL A 135 0.65 -14.73 -9.29
C VAL A 135 1.29 -14.77 -10.69
N LEU A 136 2.47 -14.14 -10.84
CA LEU A 136 3.12 -14.05 -12.14
C LEU A 136 3.72 -15.37 -12.60
N CYS A 137 4.36 -16.12 -11.70
CA CYS A 137 4.88 -17.46 -12.00
C CYS A 137 3.76 -18.46 -12.32
N ALA A 138 2.57 -18.34 -11.71
CA ALA A 138 1.42 -19.16 -12.06
C ALA A 138 0.92 -18.88 -13.50
N ASN A 139 0.99 -17.62 -13.93
CA ASN A 139 0.59 -17.20 -15.29
C ASN A 139 1.69 -17.43 -16.34
N GLN A 140 2.95 -17.55 -15.93
CA GLN A 140 4.12 -17.75 -16.81
C GLN A 140 5.07 -18.79 -16.17
N PRO A 141 4.83 -20.10 -16.39
CA PRO A 141 5.57 -21.17 -15.71
C PRO A 141 7.08 -21.17 -15.97
N ASP A 142 7.51 -20.64 -17.12
CA ASP A 142 8.93 -20.56 -17.51
C ASP A 142 9.66 -19.34 -16.90
N LEU A 143 8.93 -18.44 -16.21
CA LEU A 143 9.50 -17.23 -15.63
C LEU A 143 10.10 -17.51 -14.24
N ASP A 144 11.40 -17.25 -14.09
CA ASP A 144 12.09 -17.33 -12.80
C ASP A 144 11.51 -16.35 -11.76
N ALA A 145 11.40 -16.81 -10.51
CA ALA A 145 10.82 -16.05 -9.42
C ALA A 145 11.55 -14.73 -9.12
N LYS A 146 12.88 -14.67 -9.33
CA LYS A 146 13.63 -13.41 -9.13
C LYS A 146 13.27 -12.39 -10.20
N GLU A 147 13.11 -12.85 -11.45
CA GLU A 147 12.71 -11.97 -12.54
C GLU A 147 11.26 -11.52 -12.38
N ALA A 148 10.35 -12.42 -12.00
CA ALA A 148 8.99 -12.05 -11.63
C ALA A 148 8.96 -10.97 -10.53
N GLY A 149 9.82 -11.11 -9.52
CA GLY A 149 9.99 -10.11 -8.47
C GLY A 149 10.46 -8.76 -9.00
N ARG A 150 11.43 -8.73 -9.92
CA ARG A 150 11.89 -7.47 -10.56
C ARG A 150 10.79 -6.80 -11.37
N ARG A 151 10.05 -7.57 -12.17
CA ARG A 151 8.94 -7.02 -12.97
C ARG A 151 7.88 -6.39 -12.08
N TRP A 152 7.52 -7.04 -10.97
CA TRP A 152 6.60 -6.46 -9.99
C TRP A 152 7.16 -5.24 -9.28
N MET A 153 8.44 -5.23 -8.91
CA MET A 153 9.07 -4.03 -8.34
C MET A 153 8.98 -2.84 -9.29
N PHE A 154 9.28 -3.01 -10.57
CA PHE A 154 9.14 -1.94 -11.57
C PHE A 154 7.68 -1.52 -11.77
N ALA A 155 6.75 -2.49 -11.81
CA ALA A 155 5.32 -2.20 -11.92
C ALA A 155 4.83 -1.38 -10.73
N PHE A 156 5.13 -1.79 -9.50
CA PHE A 156 4.76 -1.05 -8.29
C PHE A 156 5.44 0.29 -8.22
N GLU A 157 6.73 0.38 -8.57
CA GLU A 157 7.44 1.66 -8.60
C GLU A 157 6.73 2.66 -9.52
N LEU A 158 6.37 2.22 -10.73
CA LEU A 158 5.67 3.08 -11.68
C LEU A 158 4.25 3.46 -11.21
N VAL A 159 3.49 2.50 -10.66
CA VAL A 159 2.14 2.76 -10.13
C VAL A 159 2.20 3.73 -8.94
N LEU A 160 3.10 3.49 -7.99
CA LEU A 160 3.28 4.33 -6.81
C LEU A 160 3.76 5.73 -7.18
N LEU A 161 4.67 5.88 -8.13
CA LEU A 161 5.11 7.20 -8.62
C LEU A 161 3.97 7.95 -9.34
N HIS A 162 3.15 7.24 -10.12
CA HIS A 162 2.04 7.85 -10.85
C HIS A 162 0.95 8.40 -9.92
N PHE A 163 0.60 7.65 -8.88
CA PHE A 163 -0.48 8.00 -7.96
C PHE A 163 -0.01 8.70 -6.67
N GLY A 164 1.27 8.62 -6.32
CA GLY A 164 1.86 9.21 -5.11
C GLY A 164 2.07 10.72 -5.20
N THR A 165 1.31 11.42 -6.04
CA THR A 165 1.39 12.88 -6.21
C THR A 165 0.12 13.55 -5.69
N ASP A 166 0.17 14.86 -5.44
CA ASP A 166 -1.02 15.62 -5.03
C ASP A 166 -2.02 15.85 -6.19
N ARG A 167 -1.66 15.44 -7.42
CA ARG A 167 -2.50 15.57 -8.61
C ARG A 167 -3.34 14.31 -8.81
N VAL A 168 -4.61 14.51 -9.14
CA VAL A 168 -5.48 13.43 -9.60
C VAL A 168 -5.06 13.07 -11.04
N PRO A 169 -4.64 11.82 -11.31
CA PRO A 169 -4.29 11.44 -12.67
C PRO A 169 -5.51 11.44 -13.59
N SER A 170 -5.30 11.75 -14.87
CA SER A 170 -6.37 11.66 -15.87
C SER A 170 -6.64 10.20 -16.25
N ALA A 171 -7.89 9.89 -16.60
CA ALA A 171 -8.27 8.55 -17.05
C ALA A 171 -7.41 8.05 -18.22
N ALA A 172 -7.05 8.93 -19.16
CA ALA A 172 -6.17 8.60 -20.27
C ALA A 172 -4.77 8.19 -19.80
N SER A 173 -4.18 8.94 -18.85
CA SER A 173 -2.86 8.61 -18.31
C SER A 173 -2.88 7.33 -17.48
N THR A 174 -3.93 7.10 -16.71
CA THR A 174 -4.13 5.87 -15.94
C THR A 174 -4.27 4.66 -16.87
N ASN A 175 -5.01 4.79 -17.98
CA ASN A 175 -5.14 3.71 -18.95
C ASN A 175 -3.82 3.39 -19.66
N SER A 176 -3.00 4.41 -19.96
CA SER A 176 -1.64 4.20 -20.49
C SER A 176 -0.74 3.48 -19.48
N LEU A 177 -0.77 3.89 -18.20
CA LEU A 177 -0.06 3.23 -17.12
C LEU A 177 -0.46 1.75 -17.03
N ARG A 178 -1.76 1.48 -16.95
CA ARG A 178 -2.33 0.14 -16.89
C ARG A 178 -1.82 -0.73 -18.04
N THR A 179 -1.92 -0.24 -19.27
CA THR A 179 -1.49 -0.97 -20.47
C THR A 179 0.02 -1.26 -20.44
N PHE A 180 0.81 -0.27 -20.03
CA PHE A 180 2.27 -0.40 -19.91
C PHE A 180 2.67 -1.43 -18.86
N VAL A 181 2.04 -1.41 -17.68
CA VAL A 181 2.29 -2.36 -16.59
C VAL A 181 1.92 -3.79 -17.02
N ILE A 182 0.75 -3.99 -17.65
CA ILE A 182 0.35 -5.30 -18.18
C ILE A 182 1.39 -5.80 -19.18
N ALA A 183 1.80 -4.97 -20.14
CA ALA A 183 2.80 -5.35 -21.14
C ALA A 183 4.15 -5.70 -20.51
N GLY A 184 4.61 -4.95 -19.51
CA GLY A 184 5.87 -5.22 -18.80
C GLY A 184 5.83 -6.52 -17.99
N LEU A 185 4.72 -6.80 -17.31
CA LEU A 185 4.55 -8.04 -16.53
C LEU A 185 4.42 -9.27 -17.45
N THR A 186 3.71 -9.13 -18.56
CA THR A 186 3.40 -10.23 -19.51
C THR A 186 4.39 -10.38 -20.67
N ALA A 187 5.48 -9.60 -20.67
CA ALA A 187 6.51 -9.70 -21.68
C ALA A 187 7.07 -11.14 -21.78
N PRO A 188 7.29 -11.69 -22.99
CA PRO A 188 7.81 -13.04 -23.16
C PRO A 188 9.11 -13.27 -22.38
N VAL A 189 9.29 -14.47 -21.84
CA VAL A 189 10.57 -14.87 -21.25
C VAL A 189 11.60 -14.96 -22.37
N GLN A 190 12.69 -14.18 -22.26
CA GLN A 190 13.79 -14.30 -23.21
C GLN A 190 14.62 -15.54 -22.85
N PRO A 191 15.02 -16.35 -23.84
CA PRO A 191 15.82 -17.56 -23.63
C PRO A 191 17.24 -17.26 -23.12
#